data_AF-A0A967SCM0-F1
#
_entry.id   AF-A0A967SCM0-F1
#
_cell.length_a   1.000
_cell.length_b   1.000
_cell.length_c   1.000
_cell.angle_alpha   90.00
_cell.angle_beta   90.00
_cell.angle_gamma   90.00
#
_symmetry.space_group_name_H-M   'P 1'
#
loop_
_entity.id
_entity.type
_entity.pdbx_description
1 polymer ?
#
loop_
_entity_poly.entity_id
_entity_poly.type
_entity_poly.pdbx_seq_one_letter_code
_entity_poly.pdbx_strand_id
1 'polypeptide(L)' 'LMDPRSRTAIDFGVYGIPETFFIDPSGVVVHKHIGPVNDQLIAAQVDAMLRADVPADTEEATS' A
#
# COMPACT_ATOMS: atom_id res chain seq x y z
N LEU A 1 15.21 11.14 13.15
CA LEU A 1 16.14 10.87 12.02
C LEU A 1 15.34 10.99 10.72
N MET A 2 15.24 12.20 10.15
CA MET A 2 14.63 12.41 8.84
C MET A 2 15.58 11.82 7.78
N ASP A 3 15.06 11.04 6.84
CA ASP A 3 15.86 10.52 5.72
C ASP A 3 16.31 11.68 4.81
N PRO A 4 17.61 12.00 4.72
CA PRO A 4 18.08 13.12 3.90
C PRO A 4 18.27 12.74 2.42
N ARG A 5 18.09 11.47 2.04
CA ARG A 5 18.48 10.97 0.71
C ARG A 5 17.47 11.29 -0.38
N SER A 6 16.24 11.66 -0.04
CA SER A 6 15.24 12.05 -1.03
C SER A 6 15.41 13.47 -1.59
N ARG A 7 16.29 14.32 -1.03
CA ARG A 7 16.55 15.67 -1.58
C ARG A 7 17.62 15.68 -2.68
N THR A 8 18.54 14.73 -2.69
CA THR A 8 19.66 14.71 -3.65
C THR A 8 19.27 14.17 -5.04
N ALA A 9 18.21 13.37 -5.15
CA ALA A 9 17.76 12.83 -6.44
C ALA A 9 17.06 13.88 -7.34
N ILE A 10 16.48 14.92 -6.73
CA ILE A 10 15.69 15.94 -7.44
C ILE A 10 16.58 16.87 -8.28
N ASP A 11 17.80 17.18 -7.82
CA ASP A 11 18.70 18.15 -8.47
C ASP A 11 19.31 17.65 -9.80
N PHE A 12 19.25 16.34 -10.09
CA PHE A 12 19.85 15.75 -11.31
C PHE A 12 18.83 15.26 -12.36
N GLY A 13 17.54 15.63 -12.23
CA GLY A 13 16.52 15.24 -13.20
C GLY A 13 16.19 13.74 -13.22
N VAL A 14 16.66 12.99 -12.22
CA VAL A 14 16.28 11.59 -12.01
C VAL A 14 14.92 11.60 -11.32
N TYR A 15 13.85 11.56 -12.11
CA TYR A 15 12.55 11.17 -11.58
C TYR A 15 12.69 9.73 -11.06
N GLY A 16 12.69 9.56 -9.74
CA GLY A 16 12.71 8.25 -9.12
C GLY A 16 11.54 7.39 -9.60
N ILE A 17 11.68 6.07 -9.48
CA ILE A 17 10.57 5.15 -9.74
C ILE A 17 9.43 5.50 -8.76
N PRO A 18 8.18 5.65 -9.22
CA PRO A 18 7.08 5.96 -8.32
C PRO A 18 6.89 4.85 -7.28
N GLU A 19 6.47 5.23 -6.08
CA GLU A 19 6.22 4.30 -4.96
C GLU A 19 4.81 4.53 -4.43
N THR A 20 4.07 3.46 -4.15
CA THR A 20 2.72 3.50 -3.59
C THR A 20 2.67 2.68 -2.31
N PHE A 21 2.11 3.26 -1.24
CA PHE A 21 2.01 2.63 0.08
C PHE A 21 0.56 2.37 0.41
N PHE A 22 0.27 1.18 0.91
CA PHE A 22 -1.05 0.81 1.40
C PHE A 22 -1.03 0.74 2.91
N ILE A 23 -1.99 1.43 3.52
CA ILE A 23 -2.04 1.71 4.96
C ILE A 23 -3.34 1.12 5.50
N ASP A 24 -3.26 0.39 6.61
CA ASP A 24 -4.43 -0.15 7.30
C ASP A 24 -5.16 0.91 8.15
N PRO A 25 -6.33 0.60 8.73
CA PRO A 25 -7.07 1.54 9.58
C PRO A 25 -6.32 1.97 10.86
N SER A 26 -5.30 1.21 11.29
CA SER A 26 -4.46 1.56 12.45
C SER A 26 -3.35 2.56 12.10
N GLY A 27 -3.22 2.92 10.80
CA GLY A 27 -2.20 3.82 10.30
C GLY A 27 -0.87 3.13 10.01
N VAL A 28 -0.84 1.79 9.94
CA VAL A 28 0.37 1.00 9.68
C VAL A 28 0.48 0.71 8.18
N VAL A 29 1.68 0.90 7.62
CA VAL A 29 1.99 0.48 6.25
C VAL A 29 2.04 -1.05 6.20
N VAL A 30 1.09 -1.66 5.51
CA VAL A 30 1.02 -3.12 5.36
C VAL A 30 1.56 -3.60 4.01
N HIS A 31 1.65 -2.70 3.02
CA HIS A 31 2.22 -3.03 1.71
C HIS A 31 2.88 -1.82 1.04
N LYS A 32 3.89 -2.10 0.22
CA LYS A 32 4.62 -1.12 -0.60
C LYS A 32 4.77 -1.66 -2.03
N HIS A 33 4.30 -0.88 -3.00
CA HIS A 33 4.50 -1.11 -4.43
C HIS A 33 5.55 -0.16 -4.98
N ILE A 34 6.45 -0.68 -5.82
CA ILE A 34 7.50 0.09 -6.52
C ILE A 34 7.24 -0.02 -8.02
N GLY A 35 7.07 1.12 -8.68
CA GLY A 35 6.78 1.20 -10.09
C GLY A 35 5.40 1.80 -10.40
N PRO A 36 5.08 1.97 -11.69
CA PRO A 36 3.77 2.43 -12.11
C PRO A 36 2.66 1.55 -11.55
N VAL A 37 1.53 2.18 -11.24
CA VAL A 37 0.30 1.51 -10.80
C VAL A 37 -0.79 1.69 -11.84
N ASN A 38 -1.75 0.78 -11.84
CA ASN A 38 -3.01 0.90 -12.58
C ASN A 38 -4.18 0.54 -11.65
N ASP A 39 -5.39 0.84 -12.09
CA ASP A 39 -6.60 0.65 -11.29
C ASP A 39 -6.81 -0.82 -10.88
N GLN A 40 -6.44 -1.77 -11.75
CA GLN A 40 -6.55 -3.19 -11.47
C GLN A 40 -5.63 -3.63 -10.32
N LEU A 41 -4.39 -3.15 -10.32
CA LEU A 41 -3.42 -3.43 -9.26
C LEU A 41 -3.86 -2.82 -7.93
N ILE A 42 -4.36 -1.58 -7.96
CA ILE A 42 -4.88 -0.92 -6.76
C ILE A 42 -6.07 -1.69 -6.20
N ALA A 43 -7.05 -2.04 -7.03
CA ALA A 43 -8.23 -2.78 -6.62
C ALA A 43 -7.88 -4.15 -6.02
N ALA A 44 -6.99 -4.91 -6.68
CA ALA A 44 -6.55 -6.21 -6.19
C ALA A 44 -5.87 -6.12 -4.81
N GLN A 45 -5.06 -5.08 -4.60
CA GLN A 45 -4.38 -4.88 -3.33
C GLN A 45 -5.34 -4.46 -2.22
N VAL A 46 -6.31 -3.58 -2.52
CA VAL A 46 -7.36 -3.17 -1.57
C VAL A 46 -8.24 -4.37 -1.20
N ASP A 47 -8.67 -5.18 -2.18
CA ASP A 47 -9.44 -6.40 -1.94
C ASP A 47 -8.69 -7.38 -1.05
N ALA A 48 -7.38 -7.55 -1.27
CA ALA A 48 -6.54 -8.39 -0.43
C ALA A 48 -6.49 -7.87 1.02
N MET A 49 -6.39 -6.56 1.21
CA MET A 49 -6.39 -5.94 2.54
C MET A 49 -7.73 -6.10 3.25
N LEU A 50 -8.84 -5.90 2.54
CA LEU A 50 -10.18 -6.09 3.11
C LEU A 50 -10.39 -7.54 3.56
N ARG A 51 -9.92 -8.52 2.80
CA ARG A 51 -9.99 -9.94 3.21
C ARG A 51 -9.11 -10.26 4.42
N ALA A 52 -7.96 -9.59 4.55
CA ALA A 52 -7.05 -9.80 5.68
C ALA A 52 -7.54 -9.16 6.98
N ASP A 53 -8.33 -8.07 6.88
CA ASP A 53 -8.90 -7.34 8.02
C ASP A 53 -10.24 -7.94 8.50
N VAL A 54 -10.91 -8.76 7.69
CA VAL A 54 -12.07 -9.53 8.15
C VAL A 54 -11.59 -10.65 9.09
N PRO A 55 -11.91 -10.61 10.40
CA PRO A 55 -11.58 -11.71 11.30
C PRO A 55 -12.28 -12.98 10.80
N ALA A 56 -11.58 -14.11 10.86
CA ALA A 56 -12.03 -15.42 10.38
C ALA A 56 -13.33 -15.96 11.06
N ASP A 57 -13.90 -15.23 12.01
CA ASP A 57 -15.06 -15.60 12.82
C ASP A 57 -16.40 -15.02 12.29
N THR A 58 -16.59 -14.92 10.97
CA THR A 58 -17.96 -14.78 10.42
C THR A 58 -18.46 -16.14 9.92
N GLU A 59 -18.39 -17.14 10.78
CA GLU A 59 -19.26 -18.31 10.75
C GLU A 59 -20.22 -18.18 11.94
N GLU A 60 -21.37 -17.52 11.75
CA GLU A 60 -22.61 -17.93 12.41
C GLU A 60 -23.85 -17.23 11.83
N ALA A 61 -24.88 -18.05 11.60
CA ALA A 61 -26.29 -17.77 11.34
C ALA A 61 -26.69 -17.29 9.92
N THR A 62 -27.12 -18.23 9.08
CA THR A 62 -28.56 -18.48 8.94
C THR A 62 -28.78 -19.94 8.53
N SER A 63 -29.69 -20.57 9.29
CA SER A 63 -30.23 -21.91 9.09
C SER A 63 -31.05 -22.05 7.82
#